data_AF-A0A523LX21-F1
#
_entry.id   AF-A0A523LX21-F1
#
_cell.length_a   1.000
_cell.length_b   1.000
_cell.length_c   1.000
_cell.angle_alpha   90.00
_cell.angle_beta   90.00
_cell.angle_gamma   90.00
#
_symmetry.space_group_name_H-M   'P 1'
#
loop_
_entity.id
_entity.type
_entity.pdbx_description
1 polymer ?
#
loop_
_entity_poly.entity_id
_entity_poly.type
_entity_poly.pdbx_seq_one_letter_code
_entity_poly.pdbx_strand_id
1 'polypeptide(L)'
;MDNISKADSDEEITVPFELIVGAIGAPTYGPTDSTLEAAISSGQIDLIEDSELRNTLARWRQQLADTSEDELLIREIVVHQLVPALSENVRLAESFDFKLLTDWFLGQSNIEQDELIQLRATTRLEGALAERVFYTTFVVGGLTEIYESQVEILRLLDEQLNSN
;
A
#
# COMPACT_ATOMS: atom_id res chain seq x y z
N MET A 1 10.89 26.13 -36.75
CA MET A 1 10.49 26.85 -35.53
C MET A 1 9.14 27.44 -35.83
N ASP A 2 8.11 26.86 -35.21
CA ASP A 2 6.76 27.43 -34.98
C ASP A 2 5.75 26.28 -34.92
N ASN A 3 5.41 25.92 -33.68
CA ASN A 3 4.06 25.63 -33.20
C ASN A 3 4.17 25.09 -31.77
N ILE A 4 4.72 25.93 -30.87
CA ILE A 4 4.27 25.86 -29.48
C ILE A 4 2.94 26.62 -29.50
N SER A 5 1.90 25.90 -29.92
CA SER A 5 0.53 26.29 -29.65
C SER A 5 0.43 26.48 -28.16
N LYS A 6 0.20 27.72 -27.73
CA LYS A 6 -0.30 28.01 -26.39
C LYS A 6 -1.44 27.04 -26.10
N ALA A 7 -1.29 26.22 -25.08
CA ALA A 7 -2.41 25.55 -24.44
C ALA A 7 -3.19 26.64 -23.70
N ASP A 8 -3.98 27.41 -24.45
CA ASP A 8 -5.15 28.10 -23.91
C ASP A 8 -6.30 27.09 -23.99
N SER A 9 -6.60 26.48 -22.85
CA SER A 9 -7.98 26.36 -22.39
C SER A 9 -7.97 25.87 -20.96
N ASP A 10 -8.70 26.58 -20.10
CA ASP A 10 -9.25 26.13 -18.82
C ASP A 10 -10.14 24.88 -19.03
N GLU A 11 -9.60 23.82 -19.61
CA GLU A 11 -10.30 22.56 -19.82
C GLU A 11 -10.25 21.82 -18.48
N GLU A 12 -11.39 21.86 -17.81
CA GLU A 12 -11.62 21.29 -16.50
C GLU A 12 -11.41 19.77 -16.53
N ILE A 13 -10.22 19.31 -16.11
CA ILE A 13 -9.90 17.89 -16.07
C ILE A 13 -10.72 17.24 -14.96
N THR A 14 -11.79 16.56 -15.37
CA THR A 14 -12.58 15.70 -14.48
C THR A 14 -11.96 14.31 -14.51
N VAL A 15 -11.37 13.90 -13.40
CA VAL A 15 -10.79 12.55 -13.26
C VAL A 15 -11.83 11.60 -12.67
N PRO A 16 -11.96 10.35 -13.19
CA PRO A 16 -12.77 9.30 -12.57
C PRO A 16 -12.45 9.11 -11.09
N PHE A 17 -13.49 8.86 -10.29
CA PHE A 17 -13.36 8.77 -8.85
C PHE A 17 -12.51 7.55 -8.41
N GLU A 18 -12.63 6.43 -9.12
CA GLU A 18 -11.88 5.20 -8.87
C GLU A 18 -10.37 5.45 -8.96
N LEU A 19 -9.96 6.29 -9.91
CA LEU A 19 -8.58 6.71 -10.06
C LEU A 19 -8.12 7.62 -8.91
N ILE A 20 -8.97 8.54 -8.47
CA ILE A 20 -8.68 9.39 -7.30
C ILE A 20 -8.51 8.52 -6.06
N VAL A 21 -9.42 7.58 -5.82
CA VAL A 21 -9.36 6.66 -4.67
C VAL A 21 -8.16 5.73 -4.77
N GLY A 22 -7.85 5.17 -5.95
CA GLY A 22 -6.66 4.34 -6.14
C GLY A 22 -5.36 5.12 -5.90
N ALA A 23 -5.34 6.40 -6.27
CA ALA A 23 -4.19 7.29 -6.05
C ALA A 23 -4.03 7.65 -4.56
N ILE A 24 -5.11 8.07 -3.88
CA ILE A 24 -5.07 8.55 -2.50
C ILE A 24 -5.27 7.45 -1.44
N GLY A 25 -5.69 6.26 -1.83
CA GLY A 25 -5.87 5.14 -0.92
C GLY A 25 -4.52 4.68 -0.38
N ALA A 26 -4.25 4.93 0.90
CA ALA A 26 -3.05 4.49 1.60
C ALA A 26 -3.45 3.71 2.87
N PRO A 27 -4.01 2.49 2.73
CA PRO A 27 -4.27 1.66 3.90
C PRO A 27 -2.95 1.36 4.60
N THR A 28 -2.98 1.40 5.93
CA THR A 28 -1.87 0.98 6.79
C THR A 28 -2.30 -0.30 7.50
N TYR A 29 -1.58 -1.38 7.28
CA TYR A 29 -1.76 -2.67 7.91
C TYR A 29 -0.98 -2.72 9.23
N GLY A 30 -1.71 -2.82 10.34
CA GLY A 30 -1.15 -2.98 11.69
C GLY A 30 -1.63 -4.29 12.32
N PRO A 31 -1.02 -5.44 12.01
CA PRO A 31 -1.37 -6.69 12.67
C PRO A 31 -0.97 -6.61 14.14
N THR A 32 -1.79 -7.20 15.02
CA THR A 32 -1.43 -7.29 16.44
C THR A 32 -0.38 -8.38 16.62
N ASP A 33 0.86 -7.99 16.94
CA ASP A 33 2.00 -8.90 17.18
C ASP A 33 2.40 -8.99 18.67
N SER A 34 1.72 -8.25 19.55
CA SER A 34 2.05 -8.13 20.98
C SER A 34 2.32 -9.45 21.71
N THR A 35 1.64 -10.54 21.35
CA THR A 35 1.89 -11.88 21.93
C THR A 35 3.23 -12.46 21.48
N LEU A 36 3.56 -12.35 20.19
CA LEU A 36 4.86 -12.77 19.67
C LEU A 36 5.96 -11.88 20.25
N GLU A 37 5.71 -10.58 20.36
CA GLU A 37 6.65 -9.62 20.92
C GLU A 37 6.95 -9.90 22.41
N ALA A 38 5.91 -10.26 23.18
CA ALA A 38 6.05 -10.73 24.54
C ALA A 38 6.84 -12.04 24.62
N ALA A 39 6.59 -12.99 23.71
CA ALA A 39 7.30 -14.26 23.67
C ALA A 39 8.79 -14.10 23.31
N ILE A 40 9.12 -13.19 22.38
CA ILE A 40 10.51 -12.86 22.03
C ILE A 40 11.21 -12.14 23.18
N SER A 41 10.59 -11.08 23.73
CA SER A 41 11.21 -10.26 24.78
C SER A 41 11.39 -11.00 26.11
N SER A 42 10.56 -12.00 26.39
CA SER A 42 10.67 -12.87 27.56
C SER A 42 11.63 -14.06 27.38
N GLY A 43 12.19 -14.25 26.18
CA GLY A 43 13.01 -15.42 25.84
C GLY A 43 12.21 -16.72 25.72
N GLN A 44 10.88 -16.67 25.80
CA GLN A 44 10.02 -17.84 25.62
C GLN A 44 10.10 -18.42 24.22
N ILE A 45 10.51 -17.62 23.22
CA ILE A 45 10.72 -18.11 21.86
C ILE A 45 11.84 -19.17 21.77
N ASP A 46 12.78 -19.20 22.73
CA ASP A 46 13.81 -20.24 22.80
C ASP A 46 13.27 -21.59 23.26
N LEU A 47 12.05 -21.63 23.81
CA LEU A 47 11.34 -22.88 24.15
C LEU A 47 10.81 -23.59 22.91
N ILE A 48 10.77 -22.91 21.76
CA ILE A 48 10.47 -23.54 20.49
C ILE A 48 11.67 -24.40 20.10
N GLU A 49 11.50 -25.72 20.24
CA GLU A 49 12.54 -26.71 19.92
C GLU A 49 12.92 -26.69 18.44
N ASP A 50 11.91 -26.48 17.58
CA ASP A 50 12.11 -26.35 16.15
C ASP A 50 12.84 -25.04 15.82
N SER A 51 14.11 -25.16 15.46
CA SER A 51 14.95 -24.04 15.08
C SER A 51 14.48 -23.33 13.80
N GLU A 52 13.84 -24.05 12.89
CA GLU A 52 13.29 -23.49 11.65
C GLU A 52 12.08 -22.60 11.99
N LEU A 53 11.13 -23.10 12.79
CA LEU A 53 9.98 -22.32 13.27
C LEU A 53 10.44 -21.07 14.03
N ARG A 54 11.40 -21.21 14.94
CA ARG A 54 11.95 -20.07 15.70
C ARG A 54 12.54 -19.01 14.79
N ASN A 55 13.33 -19.41 13.79
CA ASN A 55 13.96 -18.47 12.85
C ASN A 55 12.92 -17.80 11.94
N THR A 56 11.89 -18.53 11.50
CA THR A 56 10.82 -17.99 10.67
C THR A 56 9.97 -16.98 11.43
N LEU A 57 9.62 -17.25 12.70
CA LEU A 57 8.91 -16.29 13.56
C LEU A 57 9.71 -15.01 13.81
N ALA A 58 11.02 -15.11 14.02
CA ALA A 58 11.88 -13.93 14.19
C ALA A 58 11.95 -13.08 12.92
N ARG A 59 12.07 -13.71 11.75
CA ARG A 59 12.07 -13.03 10.45
C ARG A 59 10.73 -12.39 10.13
N TRP A 60 9.64 -13.10 10.39
CA TRP A 60 8.28 -12.61 10.17
C TRP A 60 8.03 -11.29 10.91
N ARG A 61 8.51 -11.17 12.15
CA ARG A 61 8.44 -9.90 12.88
C ARG A 61 9.17 -8.76 12.18
N GLN A 62 10.39 -9.01 11.68
CA GLN A 62 11.15 -7.98 10.96
C GLN A 62 10.40 -7.56 9.69
N GLN A 63 9.87 -8.50 8.93
CA GLN A 63 9.11 -8.23 7.72
C GLN A 63 7.84 -7.41 7.98
N LEU A 64 7.15 -7.68 9.11
CA LEU A 64 6.02 -6.88 9.55
C LEU A 64 6.43 -5.42 9.82
N ALA A 65 7.52 -5.22 10.58
CA ALA A 65 8.02 -3.87 10.89
C ALA A 65 8.41 -3.11 9.62
N ASP A 66 9.21 -3.74 8.74
CA ASP A 66 9.69 -3.13 7.50
C ASP A 66 8.50 -2.75 6.58
N THR A 67 7.55 -3.67 6.41
CA THR A 67 6.36 -3.40 5.57
C THR A 67 5.50 -2.29 6.15
N SER A 68 5.33 -2.23 7.47
CA SER A 68 4.59 -1.13 8.12
C SER A 68 5.30 0.22 7.96
N GLU A 69 6.63 0.26 8.01
CA GLU A 69 7.39 1.50 7.75
C GLU A 69 7.18 1.98 6.30
N ASP A 70 7.21 1.07 5.33
CA ASP A 70 6.95 1.40 3.92
C ASP A 70 5.52 1.91 3.69
N GLU A 71 4.52 1.31 4.36
CA GLU A 71 3.12 1.78 4.29
C GLU A 71 2.95 3.19 4.88
N LEU A 72 3.65 3.49 5.98
CA LEU A 72 3.66 4.83 6.57
C LEU A 72 4.28 5.83 5.60
N LEU A 73 5.39 5.48 4.96
CA LEU A 73 6.03 6.34 3.97
C LEU A 73 5.11 6.61 2.76
N ILE A 74 4.39 5.60 2.29
CA ILE A 74 3.36 5.77 1.25
C ILE A 74 2.28 6.76 1.70
N ARG A 75 1.80 6.63 2.94
CA ARG A 75 0.80 7.54 3.49
C ARG A 75 1.30 8.98 3.51
N GLU A 76 2.55 9.20 3.89
CA GLU A 76 3.18 10.52 3.88
C GLU A 76 3.25 11.10 2.46
N ILE A 77 3.64 10.30 1.45
CA ILE A 77 3.62 10.72 0.04
C ILE A 77 2.21 11.14 -0.37
N VAL A 78 1.20 10.34 -0.03
CA VAL A 78 -0.19 10.66 -0.37
C VAL A 78 -0.63 11.98 0.28
N VAL A 79 -0.44 12.12 1.59
CA VAL A 79 -0.93 13.27 2.37
C VAL A 79 -0.19 14.55 2.01
N HIS A 80 1.14 14.49 1.81
CA HIS A 80 1.98 15.68 1.68
C HIS A 80 2.37 16.02 0.24
N GLN A 81 2.27 15.06 -0.69
CA GLN A 81 2.64 15.30 -2.09
C GLN A 81 1.46 15.11 -3.04
N LEU A 82 0.82 13.94 -2.99
CA LEU A 82 -0.17 13.55 -3.99
C LEU A 82 -1.49 14.31 -3.84
N VAL A 83 -2.07 14.39 -2.64
CA VAL A 83 -3.31 15.12 -2.39
C VAL A 83 -3.17 16.61 -2.70
N PRO A 84 -2.10 17.31 -2.29
CA PRO A 84 -1.86 18.70 -2.71
C PRO A 84 -1.72 18.84 -4.23
N ALA A 85 -0.93 17.98 -4.89
CA ALA A 85 -0.74 18.04 -6.34
C ALA A 85 -2.06 17.77 -7.10
N LEU A 86 -2.88 16.84 -6.62
CA LEU A 86 -4.21 16.59 -7.19
C LEU A 86 -5.14 17.78 -6.98
N SER A 87 -5.15 18.39 -5.79
CA SER A 87 -6.00 19.55 -5.47
C SER A 87 -5.66 20.78 -6.32
N GLU A 88 -4.41 20.93 -6.75
CA GLU A 88 -3.96 22.01 -7.64
C GLU A 88 -4.44 21.82 -9.09
N ASN A 89 -4.74 20.59 -9.51
CA ASN A 89 -4.94 20.24 -10.92
C ASN A 89 -6.30 19.59 -11.22
N VAL A 90 -7.03 19.15 -10.20
CA VAL A 90 -8.27 18.38 -10.31
C VAL A 90 -9.30 18.93 -9.32
N ARG A 91 -10.55 19.09 -9.76
CA ARG A 91 -11.67 19.44 -8.88
C ARG A 91 -12.14 18.23 -8.07
N LEU A 92 -11.37 17.89 -7.03
CA LEU A 92 -11.62 16.73 -6.18
C LEU A 92 -13.05 16.65 -5.62
N ALA A 93 -13.66 17.79 -5.29
CA ALA A 93 -15.01 17.85 -4.72
C ALA A 93 -16.12 17.45 -5.73
N GLU A 94 -15.90 17.68 -7.02
CA GLU A 94 -16.86 17.34 -8.09
C GLU A 94 -16.72 15.89 -8.52
N SER A 95 -15.51 15.33 -8.40
CA SER A 95 -15.24 13.92 -8.66
C SER A 95 -15.57 13.01 -7.48
N PHE A 96 -15.86 13.51 -6.27
CA PHE A 96 -16.03 12.68 -5.07
C PHE A 96 -17.41 12.03 -5.00
N ASP A 97 -17.52 10.74 -5.30
CA ASP A 97 -18.74 9.96 -5.08
C ASP A 97 -18.62 9.09 -3.82
N PHE A 98 -19.33 9.47 -2.76
CA PHE A 98 -19.37 8.73 -1.49
C PHE A 98 -19.87 7.29 -1.64
N LYS A 99 -20.70 6.98 -2.66
CA LYS A 99 -21.20 5.63 -2.92
C LYS A 99 -20.10 4.74 -3.50
N LEU A 100 -19.27 5.28 -4.38
CA LEU A 100 -18.10 4.55 -4.88
C LEU A 100 -17.03 4.36 -3.80
N LEU A 101 -16.91 5.27 -2.83
CA LEU A 101 -16.00 5.08 -1.69
C LEU A 101 -16.39 3.82 -0.89
N THR A 102 -17.69 3.59 -0.73
CA THR A 102 -18.21 2.36 -0.11
C THR A 102 -18.03 1.13 -0.99
N ASP A 103 -18.18 1.22 -2.31
CA ASP A 103 -18.01 0.08 -3.23
C ASP A 103 -16.52 -0.33 -3.39
N TRP A 104 -15.59 0.63 -3.31
CA TRP A 104 -14.14 0.38 -3.27
C TRP A 104 -13.72 -0.31 -1.96
N PHE A 105 -14.23 0.14 -0.82
CA PHE A 105 -14.04 -0.55 0.47
C PHE A 105 -14.53 -2.01 0.44
N LEU A 106 -15.49 -2.31 -0.44
CA LEU A 106 -16.04 -3.65 -0.66
C LEU A 106 -15.34 -4.41 -1.80
N GLY A 107 -14.28 -3.86 -2.40
CA GLY A 107 -13.40 -4.55 -3.34
C GLY A 107 -13.96 -4.75 -4.76
N GLN A 108 -14.82 -3.86 -5.26
CA GLN A 108 -15.51 -4.05 -6.54
C GLN A 108 -15.02 -3.21 -7.73
N SER A 109 -13.94 -2.42 -7.59
CA SER A 109 -13.48 -1.52 -8.66
C SER A 109 -12.37 -2.14 -9.51
N ASN A 110 -12.57 -2.20 -10.83
CA ASN A 110 -11.52 -2.41 -11.82
C ASN A 110 -11.18 -1.05 -12.45
N ILE A 111 -9.92 -0.63 -12.38
CA ILE A 111 -9.41 0.58 -13.04
C ILE A 111 -8.69 0.14 -14.32
N GLU A 112 -9.05 0.68 -15.48
CA GLU A 112 -8.37 0.37 -16.74
C GLU A 112 -7.10 1.23 -16.92
N GLN A 113 -6.05 0.66 -17.55
CA GLN A 113 -4.75 1.34 -17.68
C GLN A 113 -4.80 2.63 -18.51
N ASP A 114 -5.74 2.74 -19.46
CA ASP A 114 -5.87 3.91 -20.34
C ASP A 114 -6.40 5.14 -19.58
N GLU A 115 -7.07 4.95 -18.45
CA GLU A 115 -7.62 6.03 -17.62
C GLU A 115 -6.51 6.72 -16.79
N LEU A 116 -5.42 6.01 -16.45
CA LEU A 116 -4.27 6.56 -15.72
C LEU A 116 -3.51 7.64 -16.51
N ILE A 117 -3.62 7.64 -17.84
CA ILE A 117 -2.94 8.63 -18.70
C ILE A 117 -3.55 10.02 -18.52
N GLN A 118 -4.84 10.11 -18.18
CA GLN A 118 -5.57 11.38 -18.03
C GLN A 118 -5.18 12.16 -16.76
N LEU A 119 -4.53 11.50 -15.80
CA LEU A 119 -4.07 12.12 -14.54
C LEU A 119 -2.76 12.91 -14.66
N ARG A 120 -2.08 12.86 -15.82
CA ARG A 120 -0.78 13.53 -16.01
C ARG A 120 -0.95 15.00 -16.41
N ALA A 121 -1.36 15.83 -15.45
CA ALA A 121 -1.56 17.26 -15.69
C ALA A 121 -0.27 18.10 -15.54
N THR A 122 0.66 17.71 -14.66
CA THR A 122 1.91 18.46 -14.39
C THR A 122 3.08 17.54 -14.03
N THR A 123 4.32 18.01 -14.21
CA THR A 123 5.54 17.28 -13.80
C THR A 123 5.54 16.97 -12.30
N ARG A 124 4.95 17.84 -11.48
CA ARG A 124 4.81 17.61 -10.03
C ARG A 124 3.87 16.45 -9.72
N LEU A 125 2.69 16.43 -10.35
CA LEU A 125 1.72 15.35 -10.19
C LEU A 125 2.25 14.02 -10.76
N GLU A 126 2.93 14.06 -11.91
CA GLU A 126 3.58 12.90 -12.49
C GLU A 126 4.68 12.33 -11.58
N GLY A 127 5.50 13.19 -10.98
CA GLY A 127 6.52 12.78 -10.01
C GLY A 127 5.91 12.11 -8.77
N ALA A 128 4.85 12.70 -8.19
CA ALA A 128 4.17 12.15 -7.02
C ALA A 128 3.48 10.80 -7.34
N LEU A 129 2.88 10.66 -8.54
CA LEU A 129 2.30 9.40 -9.00
C LEU A 129 3.37 8.32 -9.22
N ALA A 130 4.51 8.68 -9.83
CA ALA A 130 5.62 7.74 -10.04
C ALA A 130 6.20 7.27 -8.70
N GLU A 131 6.40 8.19 -7.76
CA GLU A 131 6.85 7.87 -6.41
C GLU A 131 5.86 6.94 -5.69
N ARG A 132 4.56 7.24 -5.77
CA ARG A 132 3.51 6.35 -5.24
C ARG A 132 3.60 4.94 -5.83
N VAL A 133 3.68 4.79 -7.16
CA VAL A 133 3.77 3.47 -7.81
C VAL A 133 5.02 2.72 -7.37
N PHE A 134 6.16 3.41 -7.29
CA PHE A 134 7.42 2.82 -6.84
C PHE A 134 7.28 2.22 -5.43
N TYR A 135 6.87 3.00 -4.43
CA TYR A 135 6.73 2.51 -3.05
C TYR A 135 5.62 1.48 -2.87
N THR A 136 4.52 1.57 -3.64
CA THR A 136 3.47 0.54 -3.65
C THR A 136 4.05 -0.84 -3.98
N THR A 137 5.02 -0.89 -4.89
CA THR A 137 5.65 -2.15 -5.30
C THR A 137 6.39 -2.81 -4.13
N PHE A 138 7.04 -2.03 -3.26
CA PHE A 138 7.71 -2.53 -2.06
C PHE A 138 6.72 -3.07 -1.05
N VAL A 139 5.64 -2.33 -0.75
CA VAL A 139 4.60 -2.80 0.18
C VAL A 139 3.91 -4.06 -0.32
N VAL A 140 3.57 -4.13 -1.61
CA VAL A 140 2.97 -5.35 -2.18
C VAL A 140 3.94 -6.54 -2.09
N GLY A 141 5.23 -6.30 -2.34
CA GLY A 141 6.28 -7.30 -2.13
C GLY A 141 6.35 -7.77 -0.67
N GLY A 142 6.45 -6.84 0.29
CA GLY A 142 6.52 -7.14 1.72
C GLY A 142 5.29 -7.88 2.23
N LEU A 143 4.07 -7.48 1.83
CA LEU A 143 2.84 -8.19 2.15
C LEU A 143 2.81 -9.61 1.57
N THR A 144 3.37 -9.82 0.37
CA THR A 144 3.51 -11.16 -0.22
C THR A 144 4.44 -12.03 0.62
N GLU A 145 5.59 -11.50 1.02
CA GLU A 145 6.54 -12.23 1.88
C GLU A 145 5.97 -12.53 3.28
N ILE A 146 5.18 -11.61 3.85
CA ILE A 146 4.46 -11.80 5.11
C ILE A 146 3.47 -12.95 4.96
N TYR A 147 2.69 -13.00 3.87
CA TYR A 147 1.74 -14.06 3.61
C TYR A 147 2.43 -15.42 3.48
N GLU A 148 3.50 -15.51 2.69
CA GLU A 148 4.30 -16.73 2.54
C GLU A 148 4.85 -17.21 3.89
N SER A 149 5.37 -16.29 4.71
CA SER A 149 5.88 -16.59 6.04
C SER A 149 4.79 -17.07 6.99
N GLN A 150 3.57 -16.51 6.92
CA GLN A 150 2.43 -16.99 7.70
C GLN A 150 2.03 -18.42 7.34
N VAL A 151 1.96 -18.74 6.04
CA VAL A 151 1.67 -20.10 5.56
C VAL A 151 2.71 -21.08 6.09
N GLU A 152 3.99 -20.70 6.06
CA GLU A 152 5.08 -21.53 6.53
C GLU A 152 5.08 -21.72 8.05
N ILE A 153 4.81 -20.66 8.82
CA ILE A 153 4.65 -20.75 10.29
C ILE A 153 3.53 -21.72 10.65
N LEU A 154 2.37 -21.64 9.98
CA LEU A 154 1.25 -22.54 10.23
C LEU A 154 1.62 -24.00 9.94
N ARG A 155 2.32 -24.25 8.83
CA ARG A 155 2.82 -25.58 8.47
C ARG A 155 3.74 -26.15 9.55
N LEU A 156 4.73 -25.37 9.99
CA LEU A 156 5.70 -25.78 11.01
C LEU A 156 5.04 -26.02 12.38
N LEU A 157 4.07 -25.19 12.76
CA LEU A 157 3.27 -25.40 13.98
C LEU A 157 2.47 -26.70 13.92
N ASP A 158 1.81 -26.98 12.80
CA ASP A 158 1.08 -28.22 12.60
C ASP A 158 1.99 -29.45 12.68
N GLU A 159 3.20 -29.38 12.12
CA GLU A 159 4.18 -30.46 12.21
C GLU A 159 4.62 -30.69 13.66
N GLN A 160 4.92 -29.63 14.41
CA GLN A 160 5.34 -29.75 15.80
C GLN A 160 4.23 -30.27 16.72
N LEU A 161 2.97 -29.88 16.48
CA LEU A 161 1.82 -30.34 17.24
C LEU A 161 1.44 -31.79 16.94
N ASN A 162 1.59 -32.25 15.70
CA ASN A 162 1.24 -33.61 15.29
C ASN A 162 2.41 -34.62 15.44
N SER A 163 3.61 -34.15 15.77
CA SER A 163 4.78 -34.99 16.05
C SER A 163 4.90 -35.39 17.54
N ASN A 164 4.02 -34.87 18.40
CA ASN A 164 3.85 -35.25 19.81
C ASN A 164 2.64 -36.18 20.01
#